data_AF-A0A1G1KGQ8-F1
#
_entry.id   AF-A0A1G1KGQ8-F1
#
_cell.length_a   1.000
_cell.length_b   1.000
_cell.length_c   1.000
_cell.angle_alpha   90.00
_cell.angle_beta   90.00
_cell.angle_gamma   90.00
#
_symmetry.space_group_name_H-M   'P 1'
#
loop_
_entity.id
_entity.type
_entity.pdbx_description
1 polymer ?
#
loop_
_entity_poly.entity_id
_entity_poly.type
_entity_poly.pdbx_seq_one_letter_code
_entity_poly.pdbx_strand_id
1 'polypeptide(L)'
;MTSHEAQQYCTDLTRRSGSNFYYSFFFLPQQRRDAMHAVYAFCREVDSAVDDPAPGSDPRAHLARWRADVASLYCTNGTPVTTASNPVIVCLADHIRRLGIPQDYFDEIIAGVEMDLTINRYATFSDLYQYCYRVASVVGLVCLKIFGARAPESQTYAVNLGVAFQLTNILRDLKPDGERGRIYLPAEDLARFGYGEQELLAGASTPAFTNLMEFECRRAQEYYR
;
A
#
# COMPACT_ATOMS: atom_id res chain seq x y z
N MET A 1 21.33 13.31 -10.59
CA MET A 1 19.98 13.74 -10.20
C MET A 1 20.08 14.44 -8.85
N THR A 2 19.50 15.63 -8.75
CA THR A 2 19.45 16.44 -7.52
C THR A 2 18.23 16.06 -6.67
N SER A 3 18.25 16.40 -5.37
CA SER A 3 17.08 16.20 -4.49
C SER A 3 15.83 16.95 -4.98
N HIS A 4 16.00 18.11 -5.63
CA HIS A 4 14.88 18.87 -6.20
C HIS A 4 14.25 18.14 -7.39
N GLU A 5 15.06 17.64 -8.33
CA GLU A 5 14.57 16.84 -9.47
C GLU A 5 13.83 15.58 -9.00
N ALA A 6 14.38 14.90 -7.99
CA ALA A 6 13.77 13.73 -7.36
C ALA A 6 12.42 14.05 -6.69
N GLN A 7 12.33 15.18 -5.98
CA GLN A 7 11.08 15.66 -5.37
C GLN A 7 10.03 16.01 -6.43
N GLN A 8 10.45 16.64 -7.53
CA GLN A 8 9.56 16.98 -8.63
C GLN A 8 9.03 15.73 -9.33
N TYR A 9 9.88 14.73 -9.57
CA TYR A 9 9.46 13.43 -10.09
C TYR A 9 8.37 12.79 -9.21
N CYS A 10 8.59 12.71 -7.89
CA CYS A 10 7.61 12.12 -6.98
C CYS A 10 6.28 12.90 -6.94
N THR A 11 6.37 14.23 -7.01
CA THR A 11 5.19 15.12 -7.08
C THR A 11 4.40 14.89 -8.35
N ASP A 12 5.07 14.82 -9.51
CA ASP A 12 4.43 14.57 -10.80
C ASP A 12 3.81 13.18 -10.87
N LEU A 13 4.52 12.15 -10.39
CA LEU A 13 3.99 10.79 -10.33
C LEU A 13 2.73 10.72 -9.46
N THR A 14 2.76 11.32 -8.27
CA THR A 14 1.60 11.40 -7.38
C THR A 14 0.43 12.10 -8.05
N ARG A 15 0.68 13.25 -8.69
CA ARG A 15 -0.35 14.05 -9.38
C ARG A 15 -0.97 13.30 -10.56
N ARG A 16 -0.19 12.55 -11.32
CA ARG A 16 -0.66 11.78 -12.49
C ARG A 16 -1.44 10.53 -12.12
N SER A 17 -1.33 10.05 -10.87
CA SER A 17 -2.02 8.83 -10.43
C SER A 17 -3.55 8.94 -10.42
N GLY A 18 -4.10 10.17 -10.39
CA GLY A 18 -5.55 10.40 -10.32
C GLY A 18 -6.19 9.97 -8.99
N SER A 19 -5.39 9.59 -7.99
CA SER A 19 -5.89 9.12 -6.69
C SER A 19 -6.51 10.24 -5.86
N ASN A 20 -7.64 9.93 -5.22
CA ASN A 20 -8.29 10.83 -4.26
C ASN A 20 -7.36 11.24 -3.10
N PHE A 21 -6.35 10.42 -2.77
CA PHE A 21 -5.36 10.75 -1.74
C PHE A 21 -4.55 12.00 -2.09
N TYR A 22 -4.25 12.25 -3.36
CA TYR A 22 -3.48 13.43 -3.77
C TYR A 22 -4.15 14.73 -3.31
N TYR A 23 -5.48 14.83 -3.42
CA TYR A 23 -6.22 16.02 -2.99
C TYR A 23 -6.19 16.22 -1.48
N SER A 24 -6.11 15.15 -0.68
CA SER A 24 -5.97 15.25 0.78
C SER A 24 -4.66 15.95 1.18
N PHE A 25 -3.62 15.83 0.36
CA PHE A 25 -2.32 16.44 0.64
C PHE A 25 -2.35 17.96 0.49
N PHE A 26 -3.33 18.55 -0.20
CA PHE A 26 -3.43 20.00 -0.44
C PHE A 26 -3.51 20.80 0.87
N PHE A 27 -4.07 20.21 1.93
CA PHE A 27 -4.21 20.87 3.23
C PHE A 27 -2.97 20.78 4.12
N LEU A 28 -1.93 20.07 3.69
CA LEU A 28 -0.68 19.94 4.44
C LEU A 28 0.23 21.15 4.23
N PRO A 29 1.04 21.55 5.24
CA PRO A 29 2.19 22.42 5.01
C PRO A 29 3.16 21.80 3.98
N GLN A 30 3.85 22.65 3.22
CA GLN A 30 4.69 22.22 2.09
C GLN A 30 5.63 21.07 2.43
N GLN A 31 6.35 21.17 3.54
CA GLN A 31 7.31 20.15 3.98
C GLN A 31 6.69 18.76 4.21
N ARG A 32 5.45 18.71 4.73
CA ARG A 32 4.72 17.45 4.95
C ARG A 32 4.13 16.92 3.64
N ARG A 33 3.63 17.83 2.80
CA ARG A 33 3.14 17.50 1.45
C ARG A 33 4.24 16.84 0.61
N ASP A 34 5.44 17.39 0.64
CA ASP A 34 6.60 16.88 -0.08
C ASP A 34 6.99 15.47 0.39
N ALA A 35 6.96 15.23 1.70
CA ALA A 35 7.17 13.90 2.27
C ALA A 35 6.06 12.92 1.85
N MET A 36 4.80 13.36 1.83
CA MET A 36 3.68 12.54 1.35
C MET A 36 3.84 12.16 -0.13
N HIS A 37 4.27 13.08 -1.00
CA HIS A 37 4.56 12.76 -2.40
C HIS A 37 5.66 11.71 -2.54
N ALA A 38 6.73 11.80 -1.73
CA ALA A 38 7.82 10.82 -1.75
C ALA A 38 7.33 9.42 -1.33
N VAL A 39 6.57 9.33 -0.23
CA VAL A 39 6.03 8.05 0.27
C VAL A 39 4.99 7.48 -0.68
N TYR A 40 4.12 8.31 -1.25
CA TYR A 40 3.14 7.87 -2.24
C TYR A 40 3.84 7.32 -3.49
N ALA A 41 4.83 8.03 -4.02
CA ALA A 41 5.63 7.59 -5.15
C ALA A 41 6.31 6.24 -4.87
N PHE A 42 6.86 6.05 -3.68
CA PHE A 42 7.40 4.76 -3.24
C PHE A 42 6.37 3.65 -3.26
N CYS A 43 5.22 3.83 -2.60
CA CYS A 43 4.19 2.80 -2.56
C CYS A 43 3.73 2.43 -3.98
N ARG A 44 3.56 3.44 -4.85
CA ARG A 44 3.13 3.24 -6.24
C ARG A 44 4.15 2.50 -7.10
N GLU A 45 5.43 2.82 -6.99
CA GLU A 45 6.47 2.16 -7.77
C GLU A 45 6.75 0.72 -7.30
N VAL A 46 6.68 0.48 -5.98
CA VAL A 46 6.80 -0.87 -5.42
C VAL A 46 5.62 -1.73 -5.87
N ASP A 47 4.39 -1.20 -5.79
CA ASP A 47 3.16 -1.86 -6.27
C ASP A 47 3.22 -2.20 -7.77
N SER A 48 3.63 -1.23 -8.60
CA SER A 48 3.80 -1.41 -10.05
C SER A 48 4.79 -2.53 -10.41
N ALA A 49 5.75 -2.85 -9.53
CA ALA A 49 6.70 -3.94 -9.78
C ALA A 49 6.02 -5.33 -9.88
N VAL A 50 4.83 -5.48 -9.29
CA VAL A 50 4.02 -6.71 -9.32
C VAL A 50 2.78 -6.55 -10.20
N ASP A 51 2.14 -5.39 -10.16
CA ASP A 51 0.86 -5.15 -10.84
C ASP A 51 1.01 -4.75 -12.32
N ASP A 52 2.12 -4.13 -12.72
CA ASP A 52 2.42 -3.75 -14.11
C ASP A 52 3.91 -4.00 -14.44
N PRO A 53 4.38 -5.27 -14.38
CA PRO A 53 5.78 -5.59 -14.61
C PRO A 53 6.13 -5.39 -16.09
N ALA A 54 7.24 -4.69 -16.34
CA ALA A 54 7.75 -4.52 -17.70
C ALA A 54 7.95 -5.88 -18.39
N PRO A 55 7.66 -6.02 -19.69
CA PRO A 55 7.82 -7.28 -20.40
C PRO A 55 9.23 -7.88 -20.24
N GLY A 56 9.30 -9.14 -19.80
CA GLY A 56 10.56 -9.85 -19.56
C GLY A 56 11.28 -9.49 -18.25
N SER A 57 10.69 -8.64 -17.39
CA SER A 57 11.21 -8.37 -16.05
C SER A 57 10.84 -9.48 -15.06
N ASP A 58 11.64 -9.62 -14.01
CA ASP A 58 11.35 -10.47 -12.86
C ASP A 58 10.88 -9.60 -11.67
N PRO A 59 9.59 -9.66 -11.29
CA PRO A 59 9.05 -8.95 -10.13
C PRO A 59 9.81 -9.24 -8.84
N ARG A 60 10.26 -10.48 -8.60
CA ARG A 60 11.00 -10.85 -7.38
C ARG A 60 12.34 -10.14 -7.32
N ALA A 61 13.08 -10.15 -8.43
CA ALA A 61 14.34 -9.41 -8.53
C ALA A 61 14.11 -7.89 -8.38
N HIS A 62 12.97 -7.37 -8.84
CA HIS A 62 12.64 -5.95 -8.68
C HIS A 62 12.35 -5.59 -7.21
N LEU A 63 11.54 -6.36 -6.51
CA LEU A 63 11.29 -6.16 -5.08
C LEU A 63 12.56 -6.35 -4.24
N ALA A 64 13.45 -7.25 -4.64
CA ALA A 64 14.76 -7.41 -3.99
C ALA A 64 15.65 -6.15 -4.16
N ARG A 65 15.62 -5.51 -5.33
CA ARG A 65 16.30 -4.22 -5.54
C ARG A 65 15.70 -3.12 -4.67
N TRP A 66 14.37 -3.04 -4.56
CA TRP A 66 13.71 -2.08 -3.65
C TRP A 66 14.15 -2.26 -2.20
N ARG A 67 14.27 -3.49 -1.71
CA ARG A 67 14.79 -3.76 -0.36
C ARG A 67 16.23 -3.30 -0.18
N ALA A 68 17.09 -3.59 -1.15
CA ALA A 68 18.49 -3.16 -1.11
C ALA A 68 18.61 -1.62 -1.13
N ASP A 69 17.82 -0.96 -1.97
CA ASP A 69 17.77 0.50 -2.06
C ASP A 69 17.27 1.11 -0.74
N VAL A 70 16.20 0.58 -0.15
CA VAL A 70 15.68 1.02 1.17
C VAL A 70 16.73 0.82 2.25
N ALA A 71 17.34 -0.36 2.37
CA ALA A 71 18.36 -0.65 3.37
C ALA A 71 19.56 0.30 3.26
N SER A 72 19.93 0.70 2.03
CA SER A 72 21.03 1.66 1.81
C SER A 72 20.78 3.04 2.46
N LEU A 73 19.52 3.43 2.67
CA LEU A 73 19.15 4.70 3.30
C LEU A 73 19.44 4.74 4.81
N TYR A 74 19.62 3.57 5.45
CA TYR A 74 19.77 3.42 6.90
C TYR A 74 21.20 3.05 7.34
N CYS A 75 22.10 2.76 6.41
CA CYS A 75 23.51 2.49 6.69
C CYS A 75 24.24 3.76 7.21
N THR A 76 24.76 3.72 8.44
CA THR A 76 25.24 4.88 9.21
C THR A 76 26.75 5.21 9.04
N ASN A 77 27.53 4.42 8.31
CA ASN A 77 29.00 4.55 8.25
C ASN A 77 29.55 5.34 7.04
N GLY A 78 29.01 6.53 6.80
CA GLY A 78 29.69 7.56 5.99
C GLY A 78 29.31 7.55 4.51
N THR A 79 28.77 8.69 4.08
CA THR A 79 28.24 9.01 2.74
C THR A 79 27.05 8.14 2.33
N PRO A 80 25.89 8.75 1.97
CA PRO A 80 24.87 8.01 1.23
C PRO A 80 25.57 7.45 -0.01
N VAL A 81 25.70 6.13 -0.10
CA VAL A 81 25.99 5.50 -1.39
C VAL A 81 24.68 5.58 -2.17
N THR A 82 24.23 6.78 -2.51
CA THR A 82 23.21 6.92 -3.56
C THR A 82 23.94 6.72 -4.89
N THR A 83 24.37 5.49 -5.14
CA THR A 83 24.39 4.94 -6.49
C THR A 83 22.96 4.74 -7.01
N ALA A 84 21.95 4.94 -6.15
CA ALA A 84 20.55 5.01 -6.47
C ALA A 84 20.30 6.03 -7.60
N SER A 85 20.21 5.50 -8.81
CA SER A 85 19.68 6.23 -9.97
C SER A 85 18.16 6.41 -9.86
N ASN A 86 17.53 5.81 -8.85
CA ASN A 86 16.10 5.83 -8.62
C ASN A 86 15.66 7.17 -7.97
N PRO A 87 14.83 7.99 -8.65
CA PRO A 87 14.37 9.28 -8.13
C PRO A 87 13.62 9.17 -6.81
N VAL A 88 12.87 8.09 -6.60
CA VAL A 88 12.09 7.89 -5.38
C VAL A 88 12.99 7.70 -4.17
N ILE A 89 14.04 6.91 -4.30
CA ILE A 89 15.01 6.64 -3.22
C ILE A 89 15.79 7.91 -2.86
N VAL A 90 16.23 8.66 -3.86
CA VAL A 90 16.90 9.96 -3.66
C VAL A 90 15.97 10.95 -2.94
N CYS A 91 14.68 10.98 -3.29
CA CYS A 91 13.68 11.83 -2.66
C CYS A 91 13.41 11.42 -1.20
N LEU A 92 13.25 10.13 -0.94
CA LEU A 92 12.97 9.58 0.40
C LEU A 92 14.10 9.84 1.41
N ALA A 93 15.36 9.86 0.95
CA ALA A 93 16.54 9.89 1.83
C ALA A 93 16.53 11.03 2.87
N ASP A 94 16.16 12.26 2.48
CA ASP A 94 16.11 13.39 3.41
C ASP A 94 14.90 13.28 4.36
N HIS A 95 13.74 12.92 3.82
CA HIS A 95 12.49 12.82 4.60
C HIS A 95 12.59 11.73 5.68
N ILE A 96 13.10 10.54 5.35
CA ILE A 96 13.30 9.44 6.30
C ILE A 96 14.20 9.86 7.45
N ARG A 97 15.36 10.47 7.14
CA ARG A 97 16.32 10.92 8.15
C ARG A 97 15.72 11.98 9.06
N ARG A 98 15.08 12.99 8.50
CA ARG A 98 14.52 14.13 9.25
C ARG A 98 13.33 13.71 10.12
N LEU A 99 12.50 12.81 9.62
CA LEU A 99 11.25 12.40 10.29
C LEU A 99 11.44 11.17 11.19
N GLY A 100 12.60 10.51 11.14
CA GLY A 100 12.87 9.30 11.91
C GLY A 100 11.89 8.18 11.60
N ILE A 101 11.66 7.94 10.30
CA ILE A 101 10.78 6.86 9.83
C ILE A 101 11.58 5.55 9.95
N PRO A 102 11.07 4.53 10.65
CA PRO A 102 11.76 3.24 10.78
C PRO A 102 11.87 2.51 9.43
N GLN A 103 12.99 1.78 9.23
CA GLN A 103 13.19 0.92 8.06
C GLN A 103 12.10 -0.16 7.95
N ASP A 104 11.77 -0.79 9.07
CA ASP A 104 10.80 -1.88 9.16
C ASP A 104 9.45 -1.56 8.49
N TYR A 105 9.04 -0.29 8.49
CA TYR A 105 7.80 0.12 7.82
C TYR A 105 7.89 -0.05 6.29
N PHE A 106 9.02 0.31 5.69
CA PHE A 106 9.20 0.12 4.25
C PHE A 106 9.38 -1.37 3.92
N ASP A 107 10.06 -2.12 4.77
CA ASP A 107 10.24 -3.56 4.60
C ASP A 107 8.90 -4.32 4.66
N GLU A 108 8.01 -3.97 5.60
CA GLU A 108 6.66 -4.55 5.68
C GLU A 108 5.79 -4.17 4.48
N ILE A 109 5.88 -2.94 3.95
CA ILE A 109 5.16 -2.55 2.72
C ILE A 109 5.61 -3.41 1.54
N ILE A 110 6.94 -3.56 1.34
CA ILE A 110 7.47 -4.40 0.25
C ILE A 110 7.07 -5.87 0.47
N ALA A 111 7.10 -6.36 1.71
CA ALA A 111 6.63 -7.71 2.04
C ALA A 111 5.13 -7.90 1.76
N GLY A 112 4.31 -6.87 1.94
CA GLY A 112 2.90 -6.87 1.56
C GLY A 112 2.71 -7.03 0.06
N VAL A 113 3.41 -6.23 -0.74
CA VAL A 113 3.37 -6.32 -2.21
C VAL A 113 3.91 -7.67 -2.71
N GLU A 114 4.92 -8.24 -2.04
CA GLU A 114 5.44 -9.57 -2.38
C GLU A 114 4.41 -10.69 -2.18
N MET A 115 3.43 -10.53 -1.26
CA MET A 115 2.37 -11.53 -1.05
C MET A 115 1.59 -11.80 -2.34
N ASP A 116 1.36 -10.77 -3.15
CA ASP A 116 0.60 -10.86 -4.41
C ASP A 116 1.31 -11.67 -5.51
N LEU A 117 2.58 -12.03 -5.32
CA LEU A 117 3.29 -12.96 -6.21
C LEU A 117 2.95 -14.43 -5.96
N THR A 118 2.35 -14.76 -4.81
CA THR A 118 2.15 -16.15 -4.38
C THR A 118 0.77 -16.44 -3.82
N ILE A 119 0.07 -15.43 -3.32
CA ILE A 119 -1.24 -15.57 -2.68
C ILE A 119 -2.27 -14.94 -3.61
N ASN A 120 -3.22 -15.75 -4.06
CA ASN A 120 -4.35 -15.30 -4.87
C ASN A 120 -5.70 -15.53 -4.18
N ARG A 121 -5.72 -16.26 -3.06
CA ARG A 121 -6.89 -16.58 -2.25
C ARG A 121 -6.49 -16.51 -0.78
N TYR A 122 -7.38 -15.96 0.04
CA TYR A 122 -7.24 -15.92 1.49
C TYR A 122 -8.25 -16.87 2.12
N ALA A 123 -7.79 -17.76 3.00
CA ALA A 123 -8.68 -18.73 3.63
C ALA A 123 -9.60 -18.03 4.65
N THR A 124 -9.02 -17.17 5.47
CA THR A 124 -9.71 -16.46 6.55
C THR A 124 -9.53 -14.96 6.47
N PHE A 125 -10.39 -14.20 7.16
CA PHE A 125 -10.20 -12.77 7.35
C PHE A 125 -8.89 -12.48 8.09
N SER A 126 -8.42 -13.36 8.98
CA SER A 126 -7.13 -13.17 9.66
C SER A 126 -5.96 -13.16 8.66
N ASP A 127 -6.02 -14.00 7.64
CA ASP A 127 -4.99 -14.03 6.59
C ASP A 127 -5.06 -12.75 5.74
N LEU A 128 -6.27 -12.32 5.38
CA LEU A 128 -6.49 -11.07 4.65
C LEU A 128 -6.07 -9.84 5.47
N TYR A 129 -6.31 -9.86 6.77
CA TYR A 129 -5.94 -8.77 7.67
C TYR A 129 -4.43 -8.51 7.63
N GLN A 130 -3.61 -9.56 7.61
CA GLN A 130 -2.15 -9.42 7.51
C GLN A 130 -1.74 -8.71 6.20
N TYR A 131 -2.42 -9.03 5.10
CA TYR A 131 -2.22 -8.34 3.83
C TYR A 131 -2.61 -6.85 3.95
N CYS A 132 -3.83 -6.55 4.42
CA CYS A 132 -4.31 -5.19 4.63
C CYS A 132 -3.42 -4.38 5.58
N TYR A 133 -2.88 -5.02 6.60
CA TYR A 133 -1.94 -4.41 7.53
C TYR A 133 -0.70 -3.92 6.78
N ARG A 134 -0.06 -4.81 6.02
CA ARG A 134 1.19 -4.50 5.30
C ARG A 134 1.01 -3.45 4.21
N VAL A 135 0.01 -3.62 3.34
CA VAL A 135 -0.14 -2.76 2.14
C VAL A 135 -0.80 -1.42 2.43
N ALA A 136 -1.46 -1.25 3.60
CA ALA A 136 -2.17 -0.01 3.91
C ALA A 136 -1.95 0.52 5.34
N SER A 137 -2.00 -0.33 6.37
CA SER A 137 -1.84 0.13 7.77
C SER A 137 -0.44 0.67 8.06
N VAL A 138 0.58 -0.02 7.54
CA VAL A 138 1.97 0.43 7.70
C VAL A 138 2.21 1.76 6.99
N VAL A 139 1.56 2.02 5.85
CA VAL A 139 1.56 3.35 5.20
C VAL A 139 0.96 4.41 6.15
N GLY A 140 -0.13 4.08 6.85
CA GLY A 140 -0.68 4.92 7.91
C GLY A 140 0.33 5.24 9.04
N LEU A 141 1.13 4.26 9.46
CA LEU A 141 2.17 4.44 10.46
C LEU A 141 3.32 5.36 9.96
N VAL A 142 3.65 5.30 8.67
CA VAL A 142 4.55 6.26 8.03
C VAL A 142 3.95 7.67 8.04
N CYS A 143 2.65 7.82 7.74
CA CYS A 143 1.96 9.10 7.79
C CYS A 143 2.00 9.73 9.19
N LEU A 144 1.89 8.95 10.27
CA LEU A 144 2.01 9.47 11.63
C LEU A 144 3.37 10.14 11.88
N LYS A 145 4.46 9.61 11.32
CA LYS A 145 5.79 10.22 11.38
C LYS A 145 5.84 11.55 10.63
N ILE A 146 5.24 11.60 9.44
CA ILE A 146 5.16 12.83 8.63
C ILE A 146 4.35 13.91 9.34
N PHE A 147 3.23 13.53 9.97
CA PHE A 147 2.35 14.47 10.68
C PHE A 147 2.89 14.87 12.05
N GLY A 148 3.82 14.10 12.61
CA GLY A 148 4.41 14.33 13.93
C GLY A 148 3.45 13.97 15.07
N ALA A 149 2.53 13.03 14.84
CA ALA A 149 1.61 12.54 15.86
C ALA A 149 2.37 11.77 16.95
N ARG A 150 2.03 12.05 18.22
CA ARG A 150 2.71 11.45 19.40
C ARG A 150 1.77 10.74 20.35
N ALA A 151 0.46 10.95 20.22
CA ALA A 151 -0.53 10.29 21.07
C ALA A 151 -0.50 8.78 20.79
N PRO A 152 -0.38 7.91 21.81
CA PRO A 152 -0.35 6.46 21.62
C PRO A 152 -1.53 5.93 20.80
N GLU A 153 -2.71 6.50 20.99
CA GLU A 153 -3.96 6.13 20.32
C GLU A 153 -3.91 6.38 18.80
N SER A 154 -3.02 7.26 18.33
CA SER A 154 -2.85 7.54 16.91
C SER A 154 -2.40 6.31 16.12
N GLN A 155 -1.62 5.41 16.73
CA GLN A 155 -1.15 4.20 16.06
C GLN A 155 -2.31 3.24 15.78
N THR A 156 -3.14 2.96 16.79
CA THR A 156 -4.34 2.14 16.64
C THR A 156 -5.28 2.73 15.59
N TYR A 157 -5.49 4.04 15.63
CA TYR A 157 -6.31 4.73 14.63
C TYR A 157 -5.74 4.57 13.20
N ALA A 158 -4.43 4.79 13.02
CA ALA A 158 -3.79 4.67 11.70
C ALA A 158 -3.86 3.24 11.16
N VAL A 159 -3.70 2.23 12.03
CA VAL A 159 -3.84 0.82 11.64
C VAL A 159 -5.28 0.52 11.22
N ASN A 160 -6.27 0.87 12.05
CA ASN A 160 -7.67 0.62 11.73
C ASN A 160 -8.07 1.32 10.42
N LEU A 161 -7.69 2.59 10.25
CA LEU A 161 -7.99 3.34 9.03
C LEU A 161 -7.34 2.72 7.78
N GLY A 162 -6.11 2.21 7.92
CA GLY A 162 -5.42 1.50 6.83
C GLY A 162 -6.16 0.23 6.42
N VAL A 163 -6.58 -0.60 7.38
CA VAL A 163 -7.42 -1.78 7.11
C VAL A 163 -8.73 -1.38 6.44
N ALA A 164 -9.42 -0.36 6.96
CA ALA A 164 -10.68 0.13 6.39
C ALA A 164 -10.53 0.57 4.93
N PHE A 165 -9.47 1.31 4.60
CA PHE A 165 -9.20 1.73 3.22
C PHE A 165 -8.87 0.56 2.32
N GLN A 166 -8.09 -0.42 2.78
CA GLN A 166 -7.77 -1.57 1.93
C GLN A 166 -8.97 -2.46 1.68
N LEU A 167 -9.82 -2.69 2.69
CA LEU A 167 -11.08 -3.39 2.50
C LEU A 167 -11.99 -2.64 1.53
N THR A 168 -12.01 -1.31 1.59
CA THR A 168 -12.77 -0.48 0.64
C THR A 168 -12.23 -0.61 -0.79
N ASN A 169 -10.90 -0.66 -0.97
CA ASN A 169 -10.30 -0.91 -2.29
C ASN A 169 -10.70 -2.30 -2.81
N ILE A 170 -10.57 -3.35 -1.99
CA ILE A 170 -10.97 -4.72 -2.35
C ILE A 170 -12.45 -4.77 -2.78
N LEU A 171 -13.35 -4.15 -2.00
CA LEU A 171 -14.79 -4.17 -2.31
C LEU A 171 -15.14 -3.36 -3.57
N ARG A 172 -14.38 -2.30 -3.86
CA ARG A 172 -14.53 -1.52 -5.09
C ARG A 172 -14.05 -2.29 -6.33
N ASP A 173 -12.99 -3.08 -6.18
CA ASP A 173 -12.19 -3.60 -7.29
C ASP A 173 -12.35 -5.13 -7.51
N LEU A 174 -13.42 -5.74 -6.97
CA LEU A 174 -13.70 -7.19 -7.09
C LEU A 174 -13.58 -7.74 -8.52
N LYS A 175 -14.13 -7.01 -9.50
CA LYS A 175 -14.11 -7.42 -10.91
C LYS A 175 -12.71 -7.34 -11.53
N PRO A 176 -12.01 -6.19 -11.54
CA PRO A 176 -10.67 -6.11 -12.10
C PRO A 176 -9.67 -7.03 -11.36
N ASP A 177 -9.82 -7.24 -10.06
CA ASP A 177 -9.02 -8.22 -9.32
C ASP A 177 -9.29 -9.65 -9.80
N GLY A 178 -10.56 -10.01 -9.99
CA GLY A 178 -10.97 -11.29 -10.55
C GLY A 178 -10.42 -11.54 -11.96
N GLU A 179 -10.40 -10.52 -12.82
CA GLU A 179 -9.82 -10.57 -14.17
C GLU A 179 -8.29 -10.83 -14.14
N ARG A 180 -7.62 -10.45 -13.05
CA ARG A 180 -6.20 -10.75 -12.77
C ARG A 180 -6.01 -12.09 -12.03
N GLY A 181 -7.09 -12.84 -11.82
CA GLY A 181 -7.08 -14.11 -11.11
C GLY A 181 -6.96 -14.00 -9.59
N ARG A 182 -7.18 -12.83 -9.00
CA ARG A 182 -7.13 -12.59 -7.55
C ARG A 182 -8.54 -12.51 -6.95
N ILE A 183 -8.73 -13.10 -5.78
CA ILE A 183 -9.94 -12.93 -4.96
C ILE A 183 -9.47 -12.69 -3.53
N TYR A 184 -9.59 -11.45 -3.08
CA TYR A 184 -9.18 -11.06 -1.73
C TYR A 184 -10.23 -11.39 -0.67
N LEU A 185 -11.51 -11.43 -1.03
CA LEU A 185 -12.58 -11.81 -0.11
C LEU A 185 -12.27 -13.18 0.52
N PRO A 186 -12.36 -13.33 1.85
CA PRO A 186 -12.01 -14.59 2.50
C PRO A 186 -12.89 -15.74 2.03
N ALA A 187 -12.28 -16.90 1.79
CA ALA A 187 -13.00 -18.11 1.39
C ALA A 187 -14.02 -18.56 2.45
N GLU A 188 -13.72 -18.34 3.75
CA GLU A 188 -14.66 -18.59 4.84
C GLU A 188 -15.95 -17.73 4.73
N ASP A 189 -15.83 -16.50 4.24
CA ASP A 189 -16.97 -15.59 4.10
C ASP A 189 -17.78 -15.95 2.85
N LEU A 190 -17.12 -16.26 1.73
CA LEU A 190 -17.77 -16.83 0.54
C LEU A 190 -18.60 -18.08 0.91
N ALA A 191 -18.00 -19.01 1.65
CA ALA A 191 -18.67 -20.22 2.12
C ALA A 191 -19.84 -19.92 3.08
N ARG A 192 -19.64 -18.98 4.02
CA ARG A 192 -20.66 -18.57 5.00
C ARG A 192 -21.93 -18.06 4.34
N PHE A 193 -21.81 -17.33 3.24
CA PHE A 193 -22.96 -16.77 2.52
C PHE A 193 -23.43 -17.65 1.35
N GLY A 194 -22.77 -18.78 1.11
CA GLY A 194 -23.12 -19.69 0.01
C GLY A 194 -22.91 -19.07 -1.37
N TYR A 195 -21.88 -18.24 -1.53
CA TYR A 195 -21.54 -17.57 -2.79
C TYR A 195 -20.22 -18.11 -3.34
N GLY A 196 -20.25 -18.70 -4.53
CA GLY A 196 -19.09 -19.39 -5.11
C GLY A 196 -18.07 -18.45 -5.77
N GLU A 197 -16.80 -18.87 -5.81
CA GLU A 197 -15.76 -18.13 -6.55
C GLU A 197 -16.11 -17.95 -8.04
N GLN A 198 -16.68 -18.97 -8.67
CA GLN A 198 -17.07 -18.89 -10.09
C GLN A 198 -18.19 -17.88 -10.31
N GLU A 199 -19.11 -17.73 -9.35
CA GLU A 199 -20.16 -16.71 -9.39
C GLU A 199 -19.55 -15.31 -9.25
N LEU A 200 -18.58 -15.14 -8.33
CA LEU A 200 -17.83 -13.89 -8.18
C LEU A 200 -17.11 -13.51 -9.49
N LEU A 201 -16.37 -14.44 -10.08
CA LEU A 201 -15.63 -14.22 -11.32
C LEU A 201 -16.55 -13.96 -12.52
N ALA A 202 -17.76 -14.55 -12.53
CA ALA A 202 -18.79 -14.27 -13.53
C ALA A 202 -19.55 -12.95 -13.28
N GLY A 203 -19.33 -12.29 -12.15
CA GLY A 203 -20.05 -11.07 -11.76
C GLY A 203 -21.54 -11.31 -11.49
N ALA A 204 -21.91 -12.50 -10.98
CA ALA A 204 -23.30 -12.88 -10.77
C ALA A 204 -23.93 -12.13 -9.58
N SER A 205 -24.93 -11.28 -9.87
CA SER A 205 -25.67 -10.58 -8.81
C SER A 205 -26.79 -11.47 -8.25
N THR A 206 -26.52 -12.12 -7.11
CA THR A 206 -27.47 -13.00 -6.41
C THR A 206 -27.81 -12.44 -5.02
N PRO A 207 -28.90 -12.90 -4.35
CA PRO A 207 -29.15 -12.54 -2.96
C PRO A 207 -27.99 -12.90 -2.02
N ALA A 208 -27.28 -14.01 -2.30
CA ALA A 208 -26.09 -14.41 -1.56
C ALA A 208 -24.95 -13.39 -1.72
N PHE A 209 -24.73 -12.89 -2.94
CA PHE A 209 -23.78 -11.80 -3.20
C PHE A 209 -24.12 -10.54 -2.41
N THR A 210 -25.38 -10.09 -2.45
CA THR A 210 -25.81 -8.89 -1.70
C THR A 210 -25.55 -9.04 -0.21
N ASN A 211 -25.92 -10.17 0.38
CA ASN A 211 -25.72 -10.42 1.82
C ASN A 211 -24.22 -10.48 2.19
N LEU A 212 -23.39 -11.10 1.34
CA LEU A 212 -21.94 -11.10 1.51
C LEU A 212 -21.39 -9.67 1.46
N MET A 213 -21.78 -8.87 0.47
CA MET A 213 -21.31 -7.50 0.32
C MET A 213 -21.72 -6.62 1.50
N GLU A 214 -22.96 -6.74 1.99
CA GLU A 214 -23.40 -6.03 3.20
C GLU A 214 -22.56 -6.40 4.42
N PHE A 215 -22.20 -7.67 4.57
CA PHE A 215 -21.35 -8.16 5.65
C PHE A 215 -19.93 -7.58 5.57
N GLU A 216 -19.29 -7.63 4.40
CA GLU A 216 -17.94 -7.09 4.20
C GLU A 216 -17.90 -5.56 4.30
N CYS A 217 -18.93 -4.87 3.80
CA CYS A 217 -19.05 -3.42 3.95
C CYS A 217 -19.18 -3.03 5.43
N ARG A 218 -19.94 -3.80 6.22
CA ARG A 218 -20.07 -3.57 7.66
C ARG A 218 -18.73 -3.79 8.37
N ARG A 219 -17.99 -4.85 8.00
CA ARG A 219 -16.64 -5.09 8.51
C ARG A 219 -15.72 -3.90 8.23
N ALA A 220 -15.69 -3.36 7.01
CA ALA A 220 -14.91 -2.17 6.69
C ALA A 220 -15.36 -0.94 7.51
N GLN A 221 -16.67 -0.76 7.71
CA GLN A 221 -17.23 0.32 8.53
C GLN A 221 -16.84 0.23 10.01
N GLU A 222 -16.68 -0.97 10.57
CA GLU A 222 -16.22 -1.16 11.94
C GLU A 222 -14.80 -0.62 12.14
N TYR A 223 -13.92 -0.76 11.14
CA TYR A 223 -12.56 -0.19 11.18
C TYR A 223 -12.50 1.33 10.96
N TYR A 224 -13.55 1.95 10.43
CA TYR A 224 -13.64 3.41 10.32
C TYR A 224 -14.03 4.12 11.63
N ARG A 225 -14.58 3.38 12.59
CA ARG A 225 -15.08 3.92 13.88
C ARG A 225 -13.97 3.95 14.92
#